data_AF-A0A9P8Y3N4-F1
#
_entry.id   AF-A0A9P8Y3N4-F1
#
_cell.length_a   1.000
_cell.length_b   1.000
_cell.length_c   1.000
_cell.angle_alpha   90.00
_cell.angle_beta   90.00
_cell.angle_gamma   90.00
#
_symmetry.space_group_name_H-M   'P 1'
#
loop_
_entity.id
_entity.type
_entity.pdbx_description
1 polymer ?
#
loop_
_entity_poly.entity_id
_entity_poly.type
_entity_poly.pdbx_seq_one_letter_code
_entity_poly.pdbx_strand_id
1 'polypeptide(L)'
;MVEVFGTVAGAMSVAALFNNAVDTLGYIKLGRHFARDFERCQLKLDIARTRLARWGNAVDITGTPRYNLVMPQDDESQRVCTILEAIMLLFQDAQKVSERYALSKLTDGSNLEYCDPATSLTETGRRTHERLLARIATLQKGTSFAKKAAWALYDAKDFDRLIVEIAELIGSLEKLTMTQPVPRRLVEIEIEEMDDDVPSLMLLQDASSGVDAVLQEVVTDRVSALSSRNHIGTLKAIDRARAKAGDHWAIEAMVKANSGFRTAPSDNKVDNADMAGDSRLHVGNSYGGGSLWD
;
A
#
# COMPACT_ATOMS: atom_id res chain seq x y z
N MET A 1 17.03 19.55 18.62
CA MET A 1 16.52 20.52 17.64
C MET A 1 15.69 19.70 16.66
N VAL A 2 14.37 19.93 16.63
CA VAL A 2 13.49 19.24 15.69
C VAL A 2 13.63 20.01 14.38
N GLU A 3 14.24 19.38 13.39
CA GLU A 3 14.51 20.01 12.12
C GLU A 3 13.22 20.04 11.29
N VAL A 4 12.72 21.24 11.04
CA VAL A 4 11.58 21.50 10.14
C VAL A 4 12.13 21.68 8.73
N PHE A 5 13.31 22.32 8.59
CA PHE A 5 14.30 22.25 7.51
C PHE A 5 15.64 22.80 8.05
N GLY A 6 16.76 22.15 7.75
CA GLY A 6 18.12 22.61 8.12
C GLY A 6 19.22 22.07 7.19
N THR A 7 18.95 21.00 6.45
CA THR A 7 19.87 20.45 5.45
C THR A 7 19.44 20.88 4.04
N VAL A 8 20.22 21.77 3.42
CA VAL A 8 20.09 22.08 2.00
C VAL A 8 20.35 20.77 1.23
N ALA A 9 19.42 20.40 0.34
CA ALA A 9 19.51 19.14 -0.42
C ALA A 9 20.89 18.93 -1.08
N GLY A 10 21.48 20.01 -1.61
CA GLY A 10 22.81 20.01 -2.24
C GLY A 10 24.02 19.87 -1.29
N ALA A 11 23.82 19.73 0.02
CA ALA A 11 24.88 19.42 0.98
C ALA A 11 24.94 17.92 1.36
N MET A 12 24.02 17.12 0.85
CA MET A 12 23.93 15.69 1.12
C MET A 12 24.52 14.87 -0.03
N SER A 13 25.08 13.70 0.28
CA SER A 13 25.34 12.68 -0.73
C SER A 13 24.03 12.12 -1.30
N VAL A 14 24.10 11.47 -2.46
CA VAL A 14 22.94 10.81 -3.07
C VAL A 14 22.30 9.79 -2.12
N ALA A 15 23.13 8.99 -1.43
CA ALA A 15 22.65 8.03 -0.42
C ALA A 15 22.00 8.73 0.78
N ALA A 16 22.52 9.89 1.21
CA ALA A 16 21.92 10.67 2.29
C ALA A 16 20.59 11.31 1.86
N LEU A 17 20.51 11.84 0.63
CA LEU A 17 19.26 12.34 0.04
C LEU A 17 18.18 11.27 -0.02
N PHE A 18 18.54 10.07 -0.48
CA PHE A 18 17.64 8.92 -0.52
C PHE A 18 17.05 8.59 0.86
N ASN A 19 17.91 8.41 1.86
CA ASN A 19 17.47 8.10 3.21
C ASN A 19 16.62 9.23 3.80
N ASN A 20 16.99 10.48 3.54
CA ASN A 20 16.22 11.64 3.94
C ASN A 20 14.80 11.62 3.31
N ALA A 21 14.68 11.29 2.02
CA ALA A 21 13.40 11.17 1.33
C ALA A 21 12.52 10.05 1.92
N VAL A 22 13.08 8.85 2.14
CA VAL A 22 12.36 7.73 2.77
C VAL A 22 11.90 8.12 4.18
N ASP A 23 12.74 8.77 4.97
CA ASP A 23 12.39 9.20 6.32
C ASP A 23 11.28 10.25 6.30
N THR A 24 11.34 11.24 5.40
CA THR A 24 10.33 12.32 5.31
C THR A 24 8.92 11.78 5.13
N LEU A 25 8.73 10.76 4.29
CA LEU A 25 7.43 10.10 4.11
C LEU A 25 6.84 9.58 5.43
N GLY A 26 7.69 9.11 6.36
CA GLY A 26 7.26 8.65 7.69
C GLY A 26 6.85 9.76 8.66
N TYR A 27 7.18 11.02 8.35
CA TYR A 27 6.82 12.19 9.16
C TYR A 27 5.57 12.92 8.67
N ILE A 28 5.03 12.53 7.52
CA ILE A 28 3.77 13.06 7.00
C ILE A 28 2.62 12.47 7.80
N LYS A 29 1.80 13.34 8.38
CA LYS A 29 0.53 13.02 9.05
C LYS A 29 -0.63 13.46 8.16
N LEU A 30 -1.82 12.92 8.43
CA LEU A 30 -3.05 13.30 7.74
C LEU A 30 -3.99 13.99 8.72
N GLY A 31 -4.48 15.18 8.37
CA GLY A 31 -5.42 15.95 9.16
C GLY A 31 -6.74 15.22 9.36
N ARG A 32 -7.51 15.60 10.39
CA ARG A 32 -8.77 14.91 10.75
C ARG A 32 -9.83 14.89 9.63
N HIS A 33 -9.75 15.79 8.65
CA HIS A 33 -10.63 15.79 7.47
C HIS A 33 -10.51 14.53 6.61
N PHE A 34 -9.41 13.79 6.73
CA PHE A 34 -9.23 12.51 6.06
C PHE A 34 -9.99 11.36 6.72
N ALA A 35 -10.63 11.52 7.88
CA ALA A 35 -11.12 10.40 8.70
C ALA A 35 -11.83 9.25 7.94
N ARG A 36 -12.66 9.55 6.93
CA ARG A 36 -13.34 8.52 6.12
C ARG A 36 -12.38 7.75 5.20
N ASP A 37 -11.42 8.46 4.61
CA ASP A 37 -10.48 7.96 3.61
C ASP A 37 -9.08 7.73 4.22
N PHE A 38 -8.94 7.86 5.55
CA PHE A 38 -7.68 7.91 6.28
C PHE A 38 -6.88 6.63 6.11
N GLU A 39 -7.53 5.47 6.26
CA GLU A 39 -6.87 4.17 6.12
C GLU A 39 -6.24 4.01 4.73
N ARG A 40 -7.00 4.32 3.68
CA ARG A 40 -6.50 4.28 2.30
C ARG A 40 -5.35 5.25 2.07
N CYS A 41 -5.49 6.50 2.54
CA CYS A 41 -4.46 7.53 2.36
C CYS A 41 -3.18 7.22 3.16
N GLN A 42 -3.31 6.70 4.39
CA GLN A 42 -2.18 6.27 5.20
C GLN A 42 -1.42 5.12 4.52
N LEU A 43 -2.15 4.09 4.06
CA LEU A 43 -1.54 2.96 3.36
C LEU A 43 -0.87 3.37 2.04
N LYS A 44 -1.41 4.36 1.32
CA LYS A 44 -0.76 4.95 0.14
C LYS A 44 0.60 5.57 0.46
N LEU A 45 0.72 6.30 1.58
CA LEU A 45 2.02 6.83 2.04
C LEU A 45 2.99 5.71 2.40
N ASP A 46 2.51 4.69 3.10
CA ASP A 46 3.32 3.54 3.50
C ASP A 46 3.82 2.75 2.28
N ILE A 47 2.97 2.57 1.26
CA ILE A 47 3.32 1.91 0.00
C ILE A 47 4.34 2.75 -0.78
N ALA A 48 4.13 4.06 -0.92
CA ALA A 48 5.09 4.94 -1.60
C ALA A 48 6.47 4.89 -0.91
N ARG A 49 6.48 4.89 0.43
CA ARG A 49 7.70 4.76 1.24
C ARG A 49 8.37 3.40 1.06
N THR A 50 7.59 2.32 1.07
CA THR A 50 8.07 0.96 0.85
C THR A 50 8.68 0.81 -0.54
N ARG A 51 8.01 1.32 -1.57
CA ARG A 51 8.48 1.30 -2.96
C ARG A 51 9.81 2.05 -3.12
N LEU A 52 9.94 3.25 -2.55
CA LEU A 52 11.20 3.99 -2.57
C LEU A 52 12.31 3.21 -1.84
N ALA A 53 12.03 2.67 -0.65
CA ALA A 53 13.00 1.86 0.10
C ALA A 53 13.44 0.61 -0.69
N ARG A 54 12.51 -0.06 -1.37
CA ARG A 54 12.77 -1.22 -2.23
C ARG A 54 13.69 -0.86 -3.38
N TRP A 55 13.44 0.27 -4.06
CA TRP A 55 14.33 0.77 -5.11
C TRP A 55 15.76 0.97 -4.58
N GLY A 56 15.91 1.66 -3.45
CA GLY A 56 17.22 1.94 -2.87
C GLY A 56 17.99 0.66 -2.48
N ASN A 57 17.29 -0.34 -1.95
CA ASN A 57 17.87 -1.65 -1.67
C ASN A 57 18.26 -2.40 -2.95
N ALA A 58 17.43 -2.35 -4.00
CA ALA A 58 17.68 -3.04 -5.26
C ALA A 58 18.91 -2.50 -6.02
N VAL A 59 19.20 -1.20 -5.90
CA VAL A 59 20.39 -0.57 -6.49
C VAL A 59 21.57 -0.46 -5.52
N ASP A 60 21.43 -1.00 -4.31
CA ASP A 60 22.36 -0.88 -3.19
C ASP A 60 22.87 0.56 -3.01
N ILE A 61 21.93 1.51 -2.91
CA ILE A 61 22.20 2.96 -2.90
C ILE A 61 23.16 3.36 -1.76
N THR A 62 23.10 2.67 -0.62
CA THR A 62 23.96 2.93 0.53
C THR A 62 25.31 2.21 0.47
N GLY A 63 25.39 1.07 -0.21
CA GLY A 63 26.60 0.27 -0.32
C GLY A 63 27.50 0.67 -1.51
N THR A 64 26.91 1.25 -2.56
CA THR A 64 27.64 1.58 -3.79
C THR A 64 28.40 2.92 -3.63
N PRO A 65 29.75 2.95 -3.76
CA PRO A 65 30.56 4.14 -3.48
C PRO A 65 30.19 5.40 -4.29
N ARG A 66 29.69 5.26 -5.52
CA ARG A 66 29.32 6.41 -6.38
C ARG A 66 28.21 7.29 -5.77
N TYR A 67 27.34 6.71 -4.95
CA TYR A 67 26.24 7.42 -4.31
C TYR A 67 26.61 8.07 -2.97
N ASN A 68 27.81 7.77 -2.45
CA ASN A 68 28.30 8.34 -1.20
C ASN A 68 28.96 9.73 -1.38
N LEU A 69 29.04 10.21 -2.62
CA LEU A 69 29.57 11.53 -2.95
C LEU A 69 28.48 12.59 -2.86
N VAL A 70 28.82 13.74 -2.27
CA VAL A 70 27.97 14.97 -2.29
C VAL A 70 27.83 15.51 -3.71
N MET A 71 28.91 15.46 -4.48
CA MET A 71 28.93 15.85 -5.88
C MET A 71 29.06 14.58 -6.75
N PRO A 72 27.97 14.07 -7.33
CA PRO A 72 28.01 12.89 -8.18
C PRO A 72 28.84 13.14 -9.45
N GLN A 73 29.68 12.17 -9.81
CA GLN A 73 30.68 12.31 -10.88
C GLN A 73 30.23 11.68 -12.21
N ASP A 74 29.40 10.63 -12.15
CA ASP A 74 28.84 9.97 -13.32
C ASP A 74 27.42 10.45 -13.64
N ASP A 75 27.03 10.34 -14.91
CA ASP A 75 25.73 10.80 -15.43
C ASP A 75 24.54 10.11 -14.74
N GLU A 76 24.66 8.83 -14.40
CA GLU A 76 23.60 8.10 -13.69
C GLU A 76 23.41 8.67 -12.27
N SER A 77 24.48 8.75 -11.47
CA SER A 77 24.40 9.31 -10.12
C SER A 77 23.94 10.77 -10.09
N GLN A 78 24.30 11.57 -11.11
CA GLN A 78 23.82 12.95 -11.25
C GLN A 78 22.30 13.00 -11.46
N ARG A 79 21.78 12.19 -12.37
CA ARG A 79 20.33 12.12 -12.65
C ARG A 79 19.56 11.55 -11.46
N VAL A 80 20.09 10.54 -10.78
CA VAL A 80 19.51 10.01 -9.54
C VAL A 80 19.44 11.11 -8.48
N CYS A 81 20.52 11.88 -8.30
CA CYS A 81 20.56 13.01 -7.38
C CYS A 81 19.46 14.03 -7.71
N THR A 82 19.35 14.46 -8.97
CA THR A 82 18.33 15.41 -9.40
C THR A 82 16.90 14.93 -9.12
N ILE A 83 16.61 13.65 -9.33
CA ILE A 83 15.27 13.10 -9.05
C ILE A 83 15.00 13.07 -7.54
N LEU A 84 15.97 12.68 -6.71
CA LEU A 84 15.83 12.70 -5.25
C LEU A 84 15.67 14.13 -4.72
N GLU A 85 16.39 15.11 -5.29
CA GLU A 85 16.21 16.53 -4.98
C GLU A 85 14.80 17.01 -5.35
N ALA A 86 14.27 16.58 -6.50
CA ALA A 86 12.90 16.88 -6.89
C ALA A 86 11.88 16.31 -5.88
N ILE A 87 12.06 15.06 -5.42
CA ILE A 87 11.23 14.48 -4.35
C ILE A 87 11.29 15.32 -3.07
N MET A 88 12.48 15.78 -2.68
CA MET A 88 12.65 16.64 -1.50
C MET A 88 11.97 18.00 -1.66
N LEU A 89 12.00 18.58 -2.86
CA LEU A 89 11.27 19.83 -3.17
C LEU A 89 9.76 19.64 -3.07
N LEU A 90 9.22 18.49 -3.51
CA LEU A 90 7.80 18.19 -3.34
C LEU A 90 7.38 18.19 -1.87
N PHE A 91 8.18 17.58 -0.99
CA PHE A 91 7.94 17.61 0.44
C PHE A 91 8.00 19.03 1.00
N GLN A 92 9.00 19.82 0.59
CA GLN A 92 9.12 21.23 1.00
C GLN A 92 7.88 22.03 0.65
N ASP A 93 7.38 21.90 -0.57
CA ASP A 93 6.26 22.70 -1.04
C ASP A 93 4.95 22.26 -0.39
N ALA A 94 4.74 20.95 -0.23
CA ALA A 94 3.60 20.41 0.51
C ALA A 94 3.61 20.86 1.98
N GLN A 95 4.78 20.86 2.63
CA GLN A 95 4.92 21.32 4.01
C GLN A 95 4.66 22.83 4.14
N LYS A 96 5.16 23.67 3.23
CA LYS A 96 4.86 25.11 3.22
C LYS A 96 3.37 25.38 3.08
N VAL A 97 2.65 24.58 2.28
CA VAL A 97 1.19 24.67 2.17
C VAL A 97 0.54 24.33 3.51
N SER A 98 0.96 23.22 4.13
CA SER A 98 0.52 22.81 5.47
C SER A 98 0.74 23.89 6.53
N GLU A 99 1.94 24.50 6.58
CA GLU A 99 2.28 25.53 7.56
C GLU A 99 1.42 26.79 7.39
N ARG A 100 1.19 27.23 6.15
CA ARG A 100 0.28 28.36 5.87
C ARG A 100 -1.14 28.07 6.30
N TYR A 101 -1.62 26.84 6.04
CA TYR A 101 -2.96 26.41 6.46
C TYR A 101 -3.08 26.40 8.00
N ALA A 102 -2.09 25.82 8.68
CA ALA A 102 -2.04 25.76 10.14
C ALA A 102 -2.06 27.16 10.76
N LEU A 103 -1.25 28.09 10.25
CA LEU A 103 -1.21 29.47 10.74
C LEU A 103 -2.57 30.18 10.59
N SER A 104 -3.24 29.99 9.46
CA SER A 104 -4.58 30.54 9.23
C SER A 104 -5.59 29.98 10.24
N LYS A 105 -5.57 28.68 10.51
CA LYS A 105 -6.52 28.02 11.42
C LYS A 105 -6.29 28.31 12.90
N LEU A 106 -5.03 28.49 13.30
CA LEU A 106 -4.67 29.00 14.63
C LEU A 106 -5.26 30.39 14.88
N THR A 107 -5.26 31.25 13.85
CA THR A 107 -5.84 32.59 13.94
C THR A 107 -7.37 32.54 14.07
N ASP A 108 -8.01 31.54 13.46
CA ASP A 108 -9.47 31.32 13.50
C ASP A 108 -9.93 30.51 14.74
N GLY A 109 -9.03 30.15 15.67
CA GLY A 109 -9.35 29.34 16.85
C GLY A 109 -9.77 27.89 16.55
N SER A 110 -9.45 27.39 15.35
CA SER A 110 -9.80 26.03 14.91
C SER A 110 -8.76 25.01 15.38
N ASN A 111 -9.21 23.80 15.73
CA ASN A 111 -8.34 22.72 16.20
C ASN A 111 -7.64 22.00 15.02
N LEU A 112 -6.30 21.89 15.08
CA LEU A 112 -5.44 21.28 14.05
C LEU A 112 -5.11 19.82 14.39
N GLU A 113 -6.13 19.03 14.71
CA GLU A 113 -5.95 17.61 14.98
C GLU A 113 -5.63 16.83 13.70
N TYR A 114 -4.73 15.86 13.84
CA TYR A 114 -4.42 14.86 12.83
C TYR A 114 -4.83 13.47 13.31
N CYS A 115 -5.10 12.58 12.37
CA CYS A 115 -5.39 11.19 12.64
C CYS A 115 -4.13 10.48 13.17
N ASP A 116 -4.32 9.66 14.20
CA ASP A 116 -3.26 8.79 14.72
C ASP A 116 -3.49 7.37 14.18
N PRO A 117 -2.53 6.81 13.42
CA PRO A 117 -2.61 5.43 12.93
C PRO A 117 -2.96 4.40 14.01
N ALA A 118 -2.53 4.60 15.26
CA ALA A 118 -2.79 3.66 16.36
C ALA A 118 -4.27 3.61 16.78
N THR A 119 -5.03 4.69 16.56
CA THR A 119 -6.43 4.82 17.02
C THR A 119 -7.44 5.01 15.90
N SER A 120 -6.97 5.45 14.72
CA SER A 120 -7.82 5.85 13.60
C SER A 120 -7.86 4.81 12.47
N LEU A 121 -6.99 3.80 12.48
CA LEU A 121 -7.05 2.66 11.55
C LEU A 121 -7.97 1.56 12.09
N THR A 122 -8.54 0.76 11.20
CA THR A 122 -9.17 -0.51 11.61
C THR A 122 -8.09 -1.48 12.10
N GLU A 123 -8.48 -2.56 12.77
CA GLU A 123 -7.52 -3.59 13.21
C GLU A 123 -6.72 -4.18 12.03
N THR A 124 -7.38 -4.41 10.90
CA THR A 124 -6.74 -4.89 9.66
C THR A 124 -5.81 -3.82 9.08
N GLY A 125 -6.26 -2.56 9.00
CA GLY A 125 -5.45 -1.44 8.52
C GLY A 125 -4.20 -1.22 9.38
N ARG A 126 -4.35 -1.25 10.71
CA ARG A 126 -3.24 -1.11 11.66
C ARG A 126 -2.20 -2.21 11.49
N ARG A 127 -2.63 -3.47 11.38
CA ARG A 127 -1.73 -4.59 11.11
C ARG A 127 -1.00 -4.44 9.78
N THR A 128 -1.70 -3.99 8.74
CA THR A 128 -1.12 -3.76 7.41
C THR A 128 -0.08 -2.65 7.46
N HIS A 129 -0.41 -1.53 8.10
CA HIS A 129 0.50 -0.41 8.37
C HIS A 129 1.77 -0.86 9.12
N GLU A 130 1.62 -1.59 10.23
CA GLU A 130 2.75 -2.09 11.03
C GLU A 130 3.67 -3.02 10.24
N ARG A 131 3.12 -3.88 9.38
CA ARG A 131 3.91 -4.76 8.51
C ARG A 131 4.70 -3.98 7.45
N LEU A 132 4.10 -2.99 6.81
CA LEU A 132 4.82 -2.11 5.88
C LEU A 132 5.95 -1.36 6.58
N LEU A 133 5.71 -0.84 7.80
CA LEU A 133 6.75 -0.19 8.60
C LEU A 133 7.89 -1.16 8.98
N ALA A 134 7.56 -2.38 9.40
CA ALA A 134 8.56 -3.40 9.69
C ALA A 134 9.40 -3.70 8.43
N ARG A 135 8.75 -3.79 7.27
CA ARG A 135 9.45 -4.01 6.01
C ARG A 135 10.41 -2.87 5.65
N ILE A 136 9.97 -1.62 5.75
CA ILE A 136 10.81 -0.44 5.53
C ILE A 136 12.04 -0.48 6.46
N ALA A 137 11.85 -0.85 7.73
CA ALA A 137 12.95 -0.96 8.69
C ALA A 137 14.00 -2.00 8.28
N THR A 138 13.59 -3.13 7.68
CA THR A 138 14.53 -4.12 7.14
C THR A 138 15.32 -3.61 5.92
N LEU A 139 14.70 -2.76 5.09
CA LEU A 139 15.29 -2.24 3.87
C LEU A 139 16.27 -1.08 4.13
N GLN A 140 16.04 -0.25 5.15
CA GLN A 140 16.85 0.94 5.45
C GLN A 140 18.14 0.66 6.26
N LYS A 141 18.46 -0.60 6.61
CA LYS A 141 19.70 -1.02 7.33
C LYS A 141 20.22 -0.03 8.39
N GLY A 142 19.34 0.54 9.22
CA GLY A 142 19.70 1.33 10.40
C GLY A 142 20.18 2.78 10.16
N THR A 143 20.05 3.35 8.96
CA THR A 143 20.37 4.77 8.73
C THR A 143 19.15 5.65 9.00
N SER A 144 18.81 5.89 10.27
CA SER A 144 17.83 6.93 10.62
C SER A 144 18.51 8.29 10.64
N PHE A 145 18.00 9.25 9.87
CA PHE A 145 18.41 10.65 10.03
C PHE A 145 17.85 11.24 11.33
N ALA A 146 18.34 12.43 11.71
CA ALA A 146 17.88 13.13 12.91
C ALA A 146 16.35 13.23 12.96
N LYS A 147 15.76 13.17 14.17
CA LYS A 147 14.32 13.27 14.36
C LYS A 147 13.79 14.56 13.71
N LYS A 148 12.94 14.41 12.70
CA LYS A 148 12.25 15.52 12.04
C LYS A 148 10.96 15.89 12.76
N ALA A 149 10.48 17.10 12.52
CA ALA A 149 9.14 17.50 12.93
C ALA A 149 8.13 16.75 12.08
N ALA A 150 7.17 16.08 12.72
CA ALA A 150 5.98 15.64 12.01
C ALA A 150 5.17 16.86 11.56
N TRP A 151 4.60 16.79 10.36
CA TRP A 151 3.74 17.82 9.79
C TRP A 151 2.55 17.13 9.10
N ALA A 152 1.44 17.85 8.92
CA ALA A 152 0.19 17.23 8.48
C ALA A 152 -0.31 17.79 7.15
N LEU A 153 -0.76 16.92 6.26
CA LEU A 153 -1.56 17.30 5.10
C LEU A 153 -3.02 17.45 5.54
N TYR A 154 -3.65 18.58 5.22
CA TYR A 154 -5.01 18.89 5.65
C TYR A 154 -6.06 18.76 4.53
N ASP A 155 -5.63 18.71 3.27
CA ASP A 155 -6.50 18.68 2.09
C ASP A 155 -6.19 17.46 1.20
N ALA A 156 -7.24 16.78 0.73
CA ALA A 156 -7.15 15.59 -0.10
C ALA A 156 -6.48 15.85 -1.46
N LYS A 157 -6.64 17.05 -2.04
CA LYS A 157 -6.01 17.41 -3.31
C LYS A 157 -4.50 17.54 -3.17
N ASP A 158 -4.04 18.13 -2.06
CA ASP A 158 -2.61 18.23 -1.77
C ASP A 158 -1.98 16.85 -1.58
N PHE A 159 -2.72 15.95 -0.90
CA PHE A 159 -2.33 14.56 -0.75
C PHE A 159 -2.25 13.81 -2.09
N ASP A 160 -3.32 13.86 -2.89
CA ASP A 160 -3.38 13.13 -4.17
C ASP A 160 -2.28 13.62 -5.11
N ARG A 161 -2.07 14.94 -5.18
CA ARG A 161 -1.00 15.54 -5.98
C ARG A 161 0.38 15.04 -5.52
N LEU A 162 0.66 15.08 -4.22
CA LEU A 162 1.92 14.64 -3.66
C LEU A 162 2.19 13.16 -3.96
N ILE A 163 1.19 12.29 -3.77
CA ILE A 163 1.33 10.85 -4.03
C ILE A 163 1.59 10.54 -5.50
N VAL A 164 0.85 11.18 -6.42
CA VAL A 164 1.03 10.98 -7.86
C VAL A 164 2.42 11.41 -8.30
N GLU A 165 2.84 12.62 -7.94
CA GLU A 165 4.14 13.16 -8.34
C GLU A 165 5.30 12.32 -7.75
N ILE A 166 5.19 11.84 -6.50
CA ILE A 166 6.17 10.93 -5.91
C ILE A 166 6.22 9.59 -6.65
N ALA A 167 5.06 8.99 -6.96
CA ALA A 167 4.99 7.71 -7.65
C ALA A 167 5.61 7.79 -9.06
N GLU A 168 5.47 8.93 -9.74
CA GLU A 168 6.10 9.21 -11.04
C GLU A 168 7.62 9.38 -10.94
N LEU A 169 8.09 10.12 -9.92
CA LEU A 169 9.53 10.30 -9.68
C LEU A 169 10.21 8.98 -9.28
N ILE A 170 9.58 8.16 -8.43
CA ILE A 170 10.08 6.80 -8.13
C ILE A 170 10.11 5.93 -9.39
N GLY A 171 9.07 5.99 -10.22
CA GLY A 171 9.07 5.29 -11.52
C GLY A 171 10.18 5.77 -12.46
N SER A 172 10.57 7.04 -12.38
CA SER A 172 11.69 7.60 -13.14
C SER A 172 13.04 7.10 -12.61
N LEU A 173 13.20 6.98 -11.28
CA LEU A 173 14.37 6.34 -10.67
C LEU A 173 14.53 4.89 -11.14
N GLU A 174 13.46 4.10 -11.07
CA GLU A 174 13.45 2.69 -11.49
C GLU A 174 13.87 2.54 -12.96
N LYS A 175 13.30 3.34 -13.86
CA LYS A 175 13.64 3.31 -15.30
C LYS A 175 15.09 3.74 -15.58
N LEU A 176 15.64 4.64 -14.77
CA LEU A 176 16.98 5.16 -14.94
C LEU A 176 18.04 4.13 -14.50
N THR A 177 17.83 3.48 -13.37
CA THR A 177 18.84 2.63 -12.73
C THR A 177 18.69 1.14 -13.06
N MET A 178 17.53 0.71 -13.55
CA MET A 178 17.24 -0.71 -13.78
C MET A 178 17.00 -0.99 -15.26
N THR A 179 17.73 -1.96 -15.80
CA THR A 179 17.56 -2.47 -17.18
C THR A 179 16.41 -3.46 -17.32
N GLN A 180 15.91 -3.98 -16.20
CA GLN A 180 14.74 -4.83 -16.08
C GLN A 180 13.81 -4.21 -15.02
N PRO A 181 12.48 -4.39 -15.10
CA PRO A 181 11.60 -3.92 -14.04
C PRO A 181 12.03 -4.52 -12.69
N VAL A 182 11.71 -3.82 -11.59
CA VAL A 182 11.95 -4.28 -10.22
C VAL A 182 11.58 -5.76 -10.14
N PRO A 183 12.49 -6.66 -9.69
CA PRO A 183 12.20 -8.07 -9.67
C PRO A 183 10.94 -8.32 -8.87
N ARG A 184 9.91 -8.88 -9.52
CA ARG A 184 8.63 -9.25 -8.91
C ARG A 184 8.81 -9.98 -7.58
N ARG A 185 9.86 -10.81 -7.51
CA ARG A 185 10.29 -11.51 -6.30
C ARG A 185 10.54 -10.61 -5.08
N LEU A 186 11.08 -9.41 -5.25
CA LEU A 186 11.29 -8.48 -4.12
C LEU A 186 9.96 -8.06 -3.48
N VAL A 187 8.94 -7.86 -4.32
CA VAL A 187 7.57 -7.51 -3.92
C VAL A 187 6.85 -8.71 -3.33
N GLU A 188 7.06 -9.91 -3.88
CA GLU A 188 6.51 -11.15 -3.30
C GLU A 188 7.01 -11.37 -1.87
N ILE A 189 8.31 -11.15 -1.61
CA ILE A 189 8.88 -11.25 -0.25
C ILE A 189 8.29 -10.16 0.68
N GLU A 190 7.85 -9.00 0.16
CA GLU A 190 7.20 -7.96 0.98
C GLU A 190 5.84 -8.37 1.50
N ILE A 191 5.12 -9.20 0.73
CA ILE A 191 3.77 -9.64 1.09
C ILE A 191 3.72 -11.07 1.65
N GLU A 192 4.85 -11.79 1.70
CA GLU A 192 4.94 -13.18 2.16
C GLU A 192 4.40 -13.34 3.59
N GLU A 193 4.72 -12.41 4.50
CA GLU A 193 4.20 -12.40 5.87
C GLU A 193 2.68 -12.07 5.96
N MET A 194 2.07 -11.70 4.84
CA MET A 194 0.66 -11.37 4.66
C MET A 194 -0.11 -12.40 3.84
N ASP A 195 0.55 -13.47 3.39
CA ASP A 195 0.00 -14.42 2.41
C ASP A 195 -1.34 -15.03 2.86
N ASP A 196 -1.53 -15.30 4.15
CA ASP A 196 -2.80 -15.87 4.65
C ASP A 196 -3.82 -14.82 5.11
N ASP A 197 -3.51 -13.53 4.98
CA ASP A 197 -4.32 -12.42 5.49
C ASP A 197 -5.04 -11.66 4.37
N VAL A 198 -6.01 -12.34 3.74
CA VAL A 198 -6.80 -11.82 2.61
C VAL A 198 -7.34 -10.40 2.85
N PRO A 199 -7.92 -10.04 4.01
CA PRO A 199 -8.37 -8.67 4.26
C PRO A 199 -7.26 -7.62 4.12
N SER A 200 -6.06 -7.91 4.65
CA SER A 200 -4.90 -7.03 4.53
C SER A 200 -4.39 -6.96 3.09
N LEU A 201 -4.41 -8.08 2.36
CA LEU A 201 -4.08 -8.10 0.92
C LEU A 201 -5.08 -7.27 0.11
N MET A 202 -6.38 -7.30 0.42
CA MET A 202 -7.37 -6.45 -0.26
C MET A 202 -7.15 -4.96 0.02
N LEU A 203 -6.77 -4.59 1.25
CA LEU A 203 -6.40 -3.20 1.56
C LEU A 203 -5.16 -2.75 0.77
N LEU A 204 -4.13 -3.61 0.67
CA LEU A 204 -2.97 -3.33 -0.18
C LEU A 204 -3.35 -3.23 -1.65
N GLN A 205 -4.26 -4.07 -2.13
CA GLN A 205 -4.75 -4.05 -3.50
C GLN A 205 -5.44 -2.71 -3.83
N ASP A 206 -6.26 -2.16 -2.92
CA ASP A 206 -6.88 -0.86 -3.17
C ASP A 206 -5.87 0.29 -3.08
N ALA A 207 -5.01 0.27 -2.06
CA ALA A 207 -4.07 1.35 -1.78
C ALA A 207 -2.89 1.41 -2.77
N SER A 208 -2.47 0.29 -3.36
CA SER A 208 -1.36 0.25 -4.33
C SER A 208 -1.72 0.87 -5.68
N SER A 209 -3.01 1.06 -5.97
CA SER A 209 -3.49 1.60 -7.23
C SER A 209 -3.00 3.02 -7.46
N GLY A 210 -2.26 3.20 -8.56
CA GLY A 210 -1.62 4.45 -8.95
C GLY A 210 -0.36 4.79 -8.15
N VAL A 211 0.09 3.94 -7.23
CA VAL A 211 1.28 4.18 -6.39
C VAL A 211 2.38 3.17 -6.68
N ASP A 212 2.05 1.89 -6.80
CA ASP A 212 3.00 0.80 -7.05
C ASP A 212 2.34 -0.28 -7.91
N ALA A 213 2.60 -0.22 -9.22
CA ALA A 213 1.99 -1.12 -10.19
C ALA A 213 2.43 -2.59 -10.00
N VAL A 214 3.67 -2.83 -9.56
CA VAL A 214 4.18 -4.19 -9.36
C VAL A 214 3.54 -4.79 -8.11
N LEU A 215 3.42 -4.01 -7.02
CA LEU A 215 2.67 -4.43 -5.83
C LEU A 215 1.21 -4.71 -6.15
N GLN A 216 0.56 -3.83 -6.91
CA GLN A 216 -0.82 -4.01 -7.35
C GLN A 216 -1.01 -5.35 -8.07
N GLU A 217 -0.14 -5.67 -9.03
CA GLU A 217 -0.19 -6.91 -9.80
C GLU A 217 0.00 -8.14 -8.89
N VAL A 218 1.08 -8.14 -8.10
CA VAL A 218 1.43 -9.26 -7.21
C VAL A 218 0.32 -9.54 -6.19
N VAL A 219 -0.21 -8.49 -5.57
CA VAL A 219 -1.30 -8.63 -4.59
C VAL A 219 -2.59 -9.07 -5.27
N THR A 220 -2.88 -8.58 -6.49
CA THR A 220 -4.07 -9.01 -7.25
C THR A 220 -4.00 -10.49 -7.59
N ASP A 221 -2.84 -10.98 -8.04
CA ASP A 221 -2.64 -12.41 -8.30
C ASP A 221 -2.77 -13.23 -7.02
N ARG A 222 -2.22 -12.73 -5.91
CA ARG A 222 -2.29 -13.42 -4.62
C ARG A 222 -3.73 -13.49 -4.08
N VAL A 223 -4.47 -12.38 -4.10
CA VAL A 223 -5.90 -12.34 -3.72
C VAL A 223 -6.69 -13.28 -4.62
N SER A 224 -6.41 -13.32 -5.91
CA SER A 224 -7.10 -14.22 -6.86
C SER A 224 -6.79 -15.70 -6.60
N ALA A 225 -5.57 -16.03 -6.19
CA ALA A 225 -5.17 -17.38 -5.81
C ALA A 225 -5.80 -17.84 -4.48
N LEU A 226 -6.05 -16.91 -3.56
CA LEU A 226 -6.64 -17.18 -2.24
C LEU A 226 -8.16 -17.07 -2.22
N SER A 227 -8.77 -16.49 -3.25
CA SER A 227 -10.22 -16.42 -3.38
C SER A 227 -10.77 -17.80 -3.74
N SER A 228 -11.85 -18.22 -3.06
CA SER A 228 -12.58 -19.43 -3.46
C SER A 228 -13.05 -19.30 -4.91
N ARG A 229 -12.63 -20.22 -5.77
CA ARG A 229 -13.09 -20.29 -7.17
C ARG A 229 -14.24 -21.27 -7.24
N ASN A 230 -15.39 -20.78 -7.69
CA ASN A 230 -16.61 -21.57 -7.83
C ASN A 230 -17.11 -21.43 -9.26
N HIS A 231 -17.06 -22.52 -10.03
CA HIS A 231 -17.28 -22.46 -11.47
C HIS A 231 -18.19 -23.58 -11.98
N ILE A 232 -19.14 -23.21 -12.84
CA ILE A 232 -19.95 -24.12 -13.66
C ILE A 232 -19.68 -23.77 -15.12
N GLY A 233 -19.14 -24.71 -15.90
CA GLY A 233 -18.78 -24.50 -17.30
C GLY A 233 -20.00 -24.43 -18.20
N THR A 234 -20.55 -25.59 -18.61
CA THR A 234 -21.82 -25.66 -19.35
C THR A 234 -22.93 -26.11 -18.41
N LEU A 235 -24.03 -25.35 -18.36
CA LEU A 235 -25.21 -25.70 -17.60
C LEU A 235 -26.41 -25.85 -18.53
N LYS A 236 -27.03 -27.03 -18.57
CA LYS A 236 -28.37 -27.21 -19.12
C LYS A 236 -29.32 -27.52 -17.97
N ALA A 237 -30.17 -26.58 -17.65
CA ALA A 237 -31.23 -26.75 -16.66
C ALA A 237 -32.58 -26.73 -17.40
N ILE A 238 -33.36 -27.79 -17.24
CA ILE A 238 -34.69 -27.96 -17.82
C ILE A 238 -35.72 -28.03 -16.68
N ASP A 239 -36.94 -27.58 -16.95
CA ASP A 239 -38.04 -27.44 -15.99
C ASP A 239 -37.72 -26.48 -14.82
N ARG A 240 -37.70 -26.98 -13.59
CA ARG A 240 -37.55 -26.19 -12.35
C ARG A 240 -36.15 -26.35 -11.74
N ALA A 241 -35.21 -26.90 -12.50
CA ALA A 241 -33.85 -27.14 -12.05
C ALA A 241 -33.10 -25.82 -11.78
N ARG A 242 -32.29 -25.78 -10.72
CA ARG A 242 -31.57 -24.57 -10.26
C ARG A 242 -30.12 -24.88 -9.95
N ALA A 243 -29.21 -24.04 -10.42
CA ALA A 243 -27.80 -24.12 -10.04
C ALA A 243 -27.31 -22.80 -9.44
N LYS A 244 -26.39 -22.88 -8.48
CA LYS A 244 -25.68 -21.74 -7.89
C LYS A 244 -24.19 -22.03 -7.88
N ALA A 245 -23.40 -21.11 -8.41
CA ALA A 245 -21.96 -21.05 -8.19
C ALA A 245 -21.65 -19.93 -7.19
N GLY A 246 -20.89 -20.22 -6.14
CA GLY A 246 -20.51 -19.26 -5.10
C GLY A 246 -20.73 -19.81 -3.70
N ASP A 247 -20.00 -19.29 -2.72
CA ASP A 247 -20.12 -19.75 -1.33
C ASP A 247 -21.48 -19.36 -0.71
N HIS A 248 -21.97 -20.15 0.22
CA HIS A 248 -23.15 -19.89 1.04
C HIS A 248 -22.71 -19.59 2.47
N TRP A 249 -23.35 -18.58 3.08
CA TRP A 249 -23.06 -18.14 4.44
C TRP A 249 -24.35 -17.98 5.22
N ALA A 250 -24.53 -18.77 6.27
CA ALA A 250 -25.57 -18.53 7.26
C ALA A 250 -25.21 -17.32 8.14
N ILE A 251 -26.23 -16.62 8.64
CA ILE A 251 -26.07 -15.37 9.41
C ILE A 251 -25.13 -15.57 10.61
N GLU A 252 -25.24 -16.69 11.32
CA GLU A 252 -24.37 -17.06 12.44
C GLU A 252 -22.88 -17.24 12.05
N ALA A 253 -22.62 -17.74 10.85
CA ALA A 253 -21.26 -17.86 10.32
C ALA A 253 -20.72 -16.51 9.86
N MET A 254 -21.56 -15.62 9.32
CA MET A 254 -21.17 -14.25 8.97
C MET A 254 -20.75 -13.46 10.21
N VAL A 255 -21.47 -13.60 11.32
CA VAL A 255 -21.11 -12.96 12.60
C VAL A 255 -19.75 -13.47 13.11
N LYS A 256 -19.48 -14.78 12.98
CA LYS A 256 -18.16 -15.34 13.31
C LYS A 256 -17.05 -14.90 12.35
N ALA A 257 -17.33 -14.80 11.06
CA ALA A 257 -16.40 -14.28 10.06
C ALA A 257 -15.98 -12.84 10.38
N ASN A 258 -16.94 -12.00 10.81
CA ASN A 258 -16.65 -10.64 11.29
C ASN A 258 -15.80 -10.58 12.57
N SER A 259 -15.73 -11.68 13.34
CA SER A 259 -14.85 -11.82 14.51
C SER A 259 -13.47 -12.42 14.18
N GLY A 260 -13.14 -12.58 12.89
CA GLY A 260 -11.82 -13.07 12.44
C GLY A 260 -11.76 -14.55 12.12
N PHE A 261 -12.90 -15.24 12.04
CA PHE A 261 -12.95 -16.62 11.52
C PHE A 261 -12.63 -16.63 10.03
N ARG A 262 -11.58 -17.36 9.64
CA ARG A 262 -11.12 -17.49 8.25
C ARG A 262 -11.54 -18.81 7.66
N THR A 263 -11.93 -18.80 6.40
CA THR A 263 -12.19 -20.00 5.62
C THR A 263 -11.03 -20.27 4.68
N ALA A 264 -10.64 -21.54 4.54
CA ALA A 264 -9.61 -21.92 3.60
C ALA A 264 -10.09 -21.66 2.16
N PRO A 265 -9.20 -21.20 1.26
CA PRO A 265 -9.50 -21.12 -0.17
C PRO A 265 -9.96 -22.49 -0.69
N SER A 266 -10.87 -22.49 -1.64
CA SER A 266 -11.34 -23.71 -2.30
C SER A 266 -11.49 -23.52 -3.80
N ASP A 267 -11.35 -24.60 -4.57
CA ASP A 267 -11.59 -24.60 -6.01
C ASP A 267 -12.67 -25.63 -6.31
N ASN A 268 -13.92 -25.17 -6.39
CA ASN A 268 -15.07 -26.00 -6.72
C ASN A 268 -15.42 -25.81 -8.19
N LYS A 269 -15.25 -26.86 -8.98
CA LYS A 269 -15.46 -26.80 -10.43
C LYS A 269 -16.39 -27.91 -10.90
N VAL A 270 -17.37 -27.55 -11.71
CA VAL A 270 -18.21 -28.45 -12.49
C VAL A 270 -18.08 -28.05 -13.95
N ASP A 271 -17.53 -28.92 -14.80
CA ASP A 271 -17.30 -28.60 -16.21
C ASP A 271 -18.60 -28.59 -17.02
N ASN A 272 -19.47 -29.60 -16.81
CA ASN A 272 -20.77 -29.69 -17.45
C ASN A 272 -21.82 -30.21 -16.44
N ALA A 273 -23.01 -29.62 -16.44
CA ALA A 273 -24.15 -30.05 -15.64
C ALA A 273 -25.43 -30.07 -16.47
N ASP A 274 -26.03 -31.25 -16.60
CA ASP A 274 -27.35 -31.43 -17.20
C ASP A 274 -28.34 -31.75 -16.07
N MET A 275 -29.35 -30.90 -15.91
CA MET A 275 -30.30 -30.91 -14.80
C MET A 275 -31.72 -30.82 -15.33
N ALA A 276 -32.65 -31.58 -14.74
CA ALA A 276 -34.06 -31.61 -15.11
C ALA A 276 -34.96 -31.72 -13.87
N GLY A 277 -36.27 -31.51 -14.05
CA GLY A 277 -37.26 -31.57 -12.97
C GLY A 277 -37.00 -30.52 -11.88
N ASP A 278 -37.03 -30.91 -10.61
CA ASP A 278 -36.81 -30.04 -9.44
C ASP A 278 -35.37 -30.10 -8.88
N SER A 279 -34.39 -30.46 -9.71
CA SER A 279 -33.01 -30.68 -9.30
C SER A 279 -32.31 -29.39 -8.85
N ARG A 280 -31.46 -29.46 -7.81
CA ARG A 280 -30.65 -28.33 -7.32
C ARG A 280 -29.16 -28.66 -7.32
N LEU A 281 -28.32 -27.70 -7.69
CA LEU A 281 -26.86 -27.82 -7.74
C LEU A 281 -26.22 -26.62 -7.03
N HIS A 282 -25.37 -26.88 -6.05
CA HIS A 282 -24.52 -25.87 -5.44
C HIS A 282 -23.07 -26.20 -5.75
N VAL A 283 -22.36 -25.26 -6.36
CA VAL A 283 -20.91 -25.30 -6.55
C VAL A 283 -20.30 -24.18 -5.71
N GLY A 284 -19.86 -24.52 -4.51
CA GLY A 284 -19.30 -23.60 -3.53
C GLY A 284 -19.36 -24.15 -2.13
N ASN A 285 -18.63 -23.54 -1.20
CA ASN A 285 -18.65 -23.96 0.18
C ASN A 285 -19.90 -23.45 0.90
N SER A 286 -20.29 -24.11 1.99
CA SER A 286 -21.38 -23.67 2.85
C SER A 286 -20.86 -23.48 4.27
N TYR A 287 -21.09 -22.30 4.84
CA TYR A 287 -20.59 -21.90 6.14
C TYR A 287 -21.74 -21.55 7.09
N GLY A 288 -21.90 -22.34 8.15
CA GLY A 288 -23.02 -22.25 9.11
C GLY A 288 -24.37 -22.69 8.54
N GLY A 289 -25.37 -22.85 9.41
CA GLY A 289 -26.77 -23.14 9.07
C GLY A 289 -27.01 -24.29 8.09
N GLY A 290 -28.22 -24.33 7.54
CA GLY A 290 -28.49 -25.05 6.30
C GLY A 290 -28.29 -24.12 5.09
N SER A 291 -28.12 -24.68 3.90
CA SER A 291 -27.57 -24.05 2.68
C SER A 291 -28.24 -24.66 1.47
N LEU A 292 -28.35 -24.04 0.25
CA LEU A 292 -29.01 -24.36 -1.09
C LEU A 292 -30.19 -25.37 -1.14
N TRP A 293 -30.56 -25.73 0.04
CA TRP A 293 -31.01 -27.01 0.54
C TRP A 293 -31.76 -26.72 1.86
N ASP A 294 -31.98 -25.44 2.16
CA ASP A 294 -33.11 -24.94 2.92
C ASP A 294 -34.33 -24.78 2.00
#